data_AF-A0A0S3UJD4-F1
#
_entry.id   AF-A0A0S3UJD4-F1
#
_cell.length_a   1.000
_cell.length_b   1.000
_cell.length_c   1.000
_cell.angle_alpha   90.00
_cell.angle_beta   90.00
_cell.angle_gamma   90.00
#
_symmetry.space_group_name_H-M   'P 1'
#
loop_
_entity.id
_entity.type
_entity.pdbx_description
1 polymer ?
#
loop_
_entity_poly.entity_id
_entity_poly.type
_entity_poly.pdbx_seq_one_letter_code
_entity_poly.pdbx_strand_id
1 'polypeptide(L)' 'MKIKEVKQLDTKELVEKIENAETALDKMKLNHQITPLENPSQIKAARRDIARMKTELRQRELNK' A
#
# COMPACT_ATOMS: atom_id res chain seq x y z
N MET A 1 -5.56 -2.77 -5.69
CA MET A 1 -4.72 -2.63 -6.91
C MET A 1 -4.55 -3.96 -7.63
N LYS A 2 -4.51 -3.94 -8.98
CA LYS A 2 -4.07 -5.10 -9.77
C LYS A 2 -2.56 -5.04 -9.98
N ILE A 3 -1.88 -6.19 -9.94
CA ILE A 3 -0.42 -6.28 -10.11
C ILE A 3 0.09 -5.64 -11.41
N LYS A 4 -0.74 -5.65 -12.47
CA LYS A 4 -0.41 -5.02 -13.77
C LYS A 4 -0.20 -3.50 -13.65
N GLU A 5 -0.99 -2.81 -12.82
CA GLU A 5 -0.87 -1.37 -12.60
C GLU A 5 0.37 -1.04 -11.77
N VAL A 6 0.72 -1.91 -10.82
CA VAL A 6 1.92 -1.76 -9.98
C VAL A 6 3.20 -1.91 -10.81
N LYS A 7 3.18 -2.80 -11.82
CA LYS A 7 4.31 -3.02 -12.74
C LYS A 7 4.55 -1.87 -13.72
N GLN A 8 3.53 -1.08 -14.05
CA GLN A 8 3.65 0.04 -14.99
C GLN A 8 4.21 1.31 -14.33
N LEU A 9 4.24 1.38 -12.99
CA LEU A 9 4.76 2.53 -12.26
C LEU A 9 6.29 2.55 -12.28
N ASP A 10 6.86 3.75 -12.40
CA ASP A 10 8.30 3.92 -12.24
C ASP A 10 8.71 3.64 -10.78
N THR A 11 9.96 3.21 -10.58
CA THR A 11 10.52 2.90 -9.25
C THR A 11 10.39 4.06 -8.27
N LYS A 12 10.58 5.30 -8.71
CA LYS A 12 10.43 6.50 -7.87
C LYS A 12 8.97 6.73 -7.45
N GLU A 13 8.04 6.64 -8.40
CA GLU A 13 6.60 6.77 -8.13
C GLU A 13 6.07 5.65 -7.22
N LEU A 14 6.65 4.45 -7.32
CA LEU A 14 6.29 3.32 -6.48
C LEU A 14 6.67 3.58 -5.02
N VAL A 15 7.84 4.16 -4.76
CA VAL A 15 8.30 4.53 -3.41
C VAL A 15 7.40 5.61 -2.80
N GLU A 16 7.12 6.69 -3.54
CA GLU A 16 6.23 7.75 -3.07
C GLU A 16 4.82 7.24 -2.78
N LYS A 17 4.29 6.32 -3.59
CA LYS A 17 3.00 5.68 -3.33
C LYS A 17 3.01 4.78 -2.10
N ILE A 18 4.11 4.10 -1.80
CA ILE A 18 4.24 3.29 -0.60
C ILE A 18 4.16 4.18 0.64
N GLU A 19 4.93 5.28 0.69
CA GLU A 19 4.92 6.20 1.84
C GLU A 19 3.54 6.85 2.04
N ASN A 20 2.91 7.31 0.96
CA ASN A 20 1.55 7.86 1.02
C ASN A 20 0.51 6.82 1.47
N ALA A 21 0.65 5.56 1.03
CA ALA A 21 -0.26 4.50 1.45
C ALA A 21 -0.05 4.08 2.91
N GLU A 22 1.19 4.09 3.41
CA GLU A 22 1.50 3.80 4.82
C GLU A 22 0.95 4.87 5.77
N THR A 23 1.19 6.14 5.44
CA THR A 23 0.64 7.26 6.21
C THR A 23 -0.90 7.26 6.21
N ALA A 24 -1.53 6.98 5.07
CA ALA A 24 -2.97 6.82 4.99
C ALA A 24 -3.47 5.65 5.85
N LEU A 25 -2.75 4.52 5.86
CA LEU A 25 -3.11 3.35 6.64
C LEU A 25 -3.02 3.60 8.15
N ASP A 26 -2.00 4.32 8.60
CA ASP A 26 -1.86 4.66 10.02
C ASP A 26 -2.92 5.66 10.48
N LYS A 27 -3.25 6.66 9.65
CA LYS A 27 -4.40 7.53 9.90
C LYS A 27 -5.71 6.74 9.97
N MET A 28 -5.87 5.74 9.11
CA MET A 28 -7.06 4.88 9.09
C MET A 28 -7.17 3.99 10.33
N LYS A 29 -6.04 3.48 10.87
CA LYS A 29 -6.00 2.75 12.15
C LYS A 29 -6.36 3.64 13.33
N LEU A 30 -5.81 4.87 13.38
CA LEU A 30 -6.11 5.84 14.43
C LEU A 30 -7.59 6.21 14.40
N ASN A 31 -8.13 6.49 13.21
CA ASN A 31 -9.56 6.75 13.04
C ASN A 31 -10.40 5.54 13.47
N HIS A 32 -9.98 4.30 13.17
CA HIS A 32 -10.68 3.08 13.60
C HIS A 32 -10.71 2.88 15.11
N GLN A 33 -9.64 3.29 15.81
CA GLN A 33 -9.59 3.25 17.27
C GLN A 33 -10.53 4.28 17.92
N ILE A 34 -10.65 5.46 17.32
CA ILE A 34 -11.49 6.56 17.85
C ILE A 34 -12.97 6.31 17.53
N THR A 35 -13.25 5.86 16.31
CA THR A 35 -14.60 5.57 15.83
C THR A 35 -14.59 4.22 15.11
N PRO A 36 -15.40 3.24 15.53
CA PRO A 36 -15.48 1.96 14.83
C PRO A 36 -15.86 2.19 13.36
N LEU A 37 -14.90 2.02 12.46
CA LEU A 37 -15.16 2.13 11.02
C LEU A 37 -16.28 1.16 10.61
N GLU A 38 -17.20 1.65 9.78
CA GLU A 38 -18.27 0.84 9.17
C GLU A 38 -17.73 -0.34 8.34
N ASN A 39 -16.50 -0.23 7.80
CA ASN A 39 -15.90 -1.27 6.97
C ASN A 39 -14.42 -1.55 7.33
N PRO A 40 -14.18 -2.42 8.33
CA PRO A 40 -12.83 -2.88 8.70
C PRO A 40 -12.07 -3.57 7.55
N SER A 41 -12.80 -4.11 6.57
CA SER A 41 -12.27 -4.74 5.37
C SER A 41 -11.41 -3.81 4.52
N GLN A 42 -11.60 -2.49 4.59
CA GLN A 42 -10.79 -1.52 3.86
C GLN A 42 -9.34 -1.49 4.37
N ILE A 43 -9.13 -1.64 5.69
CA ILE A 43 -7.79 -1.74 6.28
C ILE A 43 -7.05 -2.96 5.73
N LYS A 44 -7.76 -4.10 5.59
CA LYS A 44 -7.21 -5.32 5.02
C LYS A 44 -6.86 -5.16 3.54
N ALA A 45 -7.68 -4.45 2.77
CA ALA A 45 -7.41 -4.14 1.37
C ALA A 45 -6.17 -3.25 1.21
N ALA A 46 -6.09 -2.17 1.99
CA ALA A 46 -4.95 -1.24 1.99
C ALA A 46 -3.64 -1.94 2.35
N ARG A 47 -3.64 -2.80 3.39
CA ARG A 47 -2.47 -3.65 3.73
C ARG A 47 -2.02 -4.53 2.57
N ARG A 48 -2.98 -5.12 1.86
CA ARG A 48 -2.70 -6.04 0.74
C ARG A 48 -2.13 -5.31 -0.46
N ASP A 49 -2.56 -4.07 -0.69
CA ASP A 49 -2.02 -3.23 -1.76
C ASP A 49 -0.61 -2.73 -1.43
N ILE A 50 -0.33 -2.31 -0.19
CA ILE A 50 1.04 -1.97 0.26
C ILE A 50 1.99 -3.17 0.09
N ALA A 51 1.56 -4.36 0.49
CA ALA A 51 2.37 -5.57 0.35
C ALA A 51 2.74 -5.84 -1.12
N ARG A 52 1.79 -5.70 -2.06
CA ARG A 52 2.03 -5.88 -3.49
C ARG A 52 3.05 -4.87 -4.04
N MET A 53 2.96 -3.61 -3.62
CA MET A 53 3.93 -2.57 -4.03
C MET A 53 5.34 -2.88 -3.50
N LYS A 54 5.47 -3.28 -2.24
CA LYS A 54 6.75 -3.68 -1.65
C LYS A 54 7.35 -4.91 -2.32
N THR A 55 6.53 -5.90 -2.66
CA THR A 55 7.00 -7.11 -3.37
C THR A 55 7.57 -6.76 -4.74
N GLU A 56 6.90 -5.90 -5.50
CA GLU A 56 7.40 -5.46 -6.82
C GLU A 56 8.71 -4.67 -6.68
N LEU A 57 8.80 -3.77 -5.69
CA LEU A 57 10.04 -3.03 -5.42
C LEU A 57 11.20 -4.00 -5.13
N ARG A 58 10.98 -4.99 -4.25
CA ARG A 58 11.99 -6.00 -3.94
C ARG A 58 12.35 -6.87 -5.14
N GLN A 59 11.38 -7.20 -6.00
CA GLN A 59 11.61 -7.97 -7.22
C GLN A 59 12.47 -7.18 -8.22
N ARG A 60 12.30 -5.86 -8.31
CA ARG A 60 13.13 -4.98 -9.15
C ARG A 60 14.55 -4.85 -8.62
N GLU A 61 14.73 -4.82 -7.30
CA GLU A 61 16.07 -4.82 -6.67
C GLU A 61 16.83 -6.12 -6.90
N LEU A 62 16.15 -7.27 -6.88
CA LEU A 62 16.76 -8.60 -7.06
C LEU A 62 17.08 -8.92 -8.53
N ASN A 63 16.39 -8.29 -9.48
CA ASN A 63 16.65 -8.44 -10.92
C ASN A 63 17.71 -7.46 -11.45
N LYS A 64 18.34 -6.69 -10.55
CA LYS A 64 19.46 -5.80 -10.80
C LYS A 64 20.77 -6.49 -10.42
#